data_AF-A0A7C9ACV0-F1
#
_entry.id   AF-A0A7C9ACV0-F1
#
_cell.length_a   1.000
_cell.length_b   1.000
_cell.length_c   1.000
_cell.angle_alpha   90.00
_cell.angle_beta   90.00
_cell.angle_gamma   90.00
#
_symmetry.space_group_name_H-M   'P 1'
#
loop_
_entity.id
_entity.type
_entity.pdbx_description
1 polymer ?
#
loop_
_entity_poly.entity_id
_entity_poly.type
_entity_poly.pdbx_seq_one_letter_code
_entity_poly.pdbx_strand_id
1 'polypeptide(L)'
;MVGTSDIPDWNFVSAYGTTEGKGKAHFTEAPSKDHLNFFYEKSPISHIHKVKAPTLFLLGAKDLRVPVPDGLQYARALKARGVEVKVMMFPDDVHEISRPQSEFESFLNIGMWFKKHCP
;
A
#
# COMPACT_ATOMS: atom_id res chain seq x y z
N MET A 1 -4.62 6.37 5.26
CA MET A 1 -4.60 5.34 6.34
C MET A 1 -5.09 5.80 7.72
N VAL A 2 -4.45 6.74 8.44
CA VAL A 2 -4.76 7.06 9.87
C VAL A 2 -6.25 7.32 10.17
N GLY A 3 -6.96 8.10 9.36
CA GLY A 3 -8.35 8.47 9.62
C GLY A 3 -9.41 7.62 8.90
N THR A 4 -9.00 6.61 8.14
CA THR A 4 -9.88 5.90 7.20
C THR A 4 -9.75 4.38 7.26
N SER A 5 -8.72 3.88 7.92
CA SER A 5 -8.50 2.45 8.16
C SER A 5 -9.20 2.01 9.44
N ASP A 6 -9.64 0.75 9.49
CA ASP A 6 -10.15 0.13 10.72
C ASP A 6 -9.04 -0.42 11.64
N ILE A 7 -7.77 -0.27 11.23
CA ILE A 7 -6.55 -0.55 12.02
C ILE A 7 -5.63 0.69 12.06
N PRO A 8 -6.11 1.84 12.57
CA PRO A 8 -5.36 3.09 12.52
C PRO A 8 -4.05 3.06 13.33
N ASP A 9 -3.98 2.20 14.35
CA ASP A 9 -2.79 1.92 15.16
C ASP A 9 -1.66 1.28 14.36
N TRP A 10 -1.97 0.62 13.24
CA TRP A 10 -1.01 -0.04 12.38
C TRP A 10 0.02 0.92 11.77
N ASN A 11 -0.32 2.22 11.64
CA ASN A 11 0.63 3.25 11.21
C ASN A 11 1.80 3.39 12.20
N PHE A 12 1.52 3.34 13.50
CA PHE A 12 2.53 3.42 14.55
C PHE A 12 3.38 2.16 14.57
N VAL A 13 2.74 1.00 14.44
CA VAL A 13 3.44 -0.29 14.35
C VAL A 13 4.38 -0.33 13.15
N SER A 14 3.91 0.13 11.98
CA SER A 14 4.69 0.12 10.74
C SER A 14 5.86 1.11 10.77
N ALA A 15 5.68 2.28 11.39
CA ALA A 15 6.72 3.31 11.44
C ALA A 15 7.76 3.07 12.54
N TYR A 16 7.32 2.67 13.73
CA TYR A 16 8.17 2.53 14.93
C TYR A 16 8.64 1.08 15.19
N GLY A 17 8.02 0.09 14.56
CA GLY A 17 8.32 -1.32 14.75
C GLY A 17 7.67 -1.92 16.01
N THR A 18 7.59 -3.25 16.06
CA THR A 18 7.05 -4.01 17.19
C THR A 18 8.12 -4.46 18.19
N THR A 19 9.38 -4.53 17.76
CA THR A 19 10.51 -4.90 18.62
C THR A 19 10.62 -3.90 19.76
N GLU A 20 10.76 -4.39 20.99
CA GLU A 20 10.77 -3.57 22.22
C GLU A 20 9.46 -2.80 22.47
N GLY A 21 8.36 -3.12 21.78
CA GLY A 21 7.05 -2.49 22.03
C GLY A 21 6.94 -1.04 21.54
N LYS A 22 7.87 -0.55 20.72
CA LYS A 22 7.93 0.86 20.28
C LYS A 22 6.62 1.34 19.65
N GLY A 23 6.03 0.58 18.73
CA GLY A 23 4.74 0.94 18.11
C GLY A 23 3.61 1.10 19.12
N LYS A 24 3.55 0.26 20.17
CA LYS A 24 2.54 0.37 21.23
C LYS A 24 2.78 1.57 22.13
N ALA A 25 4.03 1.88 22.43
CA ALA A 25 4.39 3.02 23.29
C ALA A 25 4.07 4.38 22.64
N HIS A 26 4.06 4.45 21.31
CA HIS A 26 3.77 5.67 20.56
C HIS A 26 2.31 5.79 20.12
N PHE A 27 1.50 4.74 20.25
CA PHE A 27 0.10 4.78 19.85
C PHE A 27 -0.69 5.82 20.66
N THR A 28 -1.44 6.65 19.94
CA THR A 28 -2.25 7.74 20.48
C THR A 28 -3.56 7.81 19.70
N GLU A 29 -4.65 8.31 20.32
CA GLU A 29 -5.95 8.47 19.65
C GLU A 29 -5.86 9.41 18.44
N ALA A 30 -5.02 10.45 18.52
CA ALA A 30 -4.70 11.35 17.42
C ALA A 30 -3.18 11.54 17.32
N PRO A 31 -2.58 11.38 16.13
CA PRO A 31 -1.14 11.57 15.96
C PRO A 31 -0.75 13.04 16.16
N SER A 32 0.36 13.28 16.86
CA SER A 32 0.97 14.59 16.94
C SER A 32 1.57 15.00 15.59
N LYS A 33 1.95 16.28 15.45
CA LYS A 33 2.70 16.75 14.27
C LYS A 33 3.99 15.94 14.05
N ASP A 34 4.69 15.58 15.13
CA ASP A 34 5.93 14.81 15.06
C ASP A 34 5.67 13.37 14.62
N HIS A 35 4.58 12.74 15.09
CA HIS A 35 4.14 11.44 14.59
C HIS A 35 3.85 11.50 13.08
N LEU A 36 3.11 12.52 12.63
CA LEU A 36 2.77 12.68 11.21
C LEU A 36 4.01 12.88 10.33
N ASN A 37 4.97 13.71 10.77
CA ASN A 37 6.24 13.89 10.07
C ASN A 37 7.01 12.58 9.97
N PHE A 38 7.12 11.83 11.08
CA PHE A 38 7.81 10.55 11.10
C PHE A 38 7.13 9.51 10.21
N PHE A 39 5.80 9.42 10.21
CA PHE A 39 5.05 8.55 9.31
C PHE A 39 5.33 8.90 7.85
N TYR A 40 5.36 10.19 7.51
CA TYR A 40 5.65 10.63 6.14
C TYR A 40 7.05 10.24 5.67
N GLU A 41 8.06 10.38 6.54
CA GLU A 41 9.44 9.96 6.25
C GLU A 41 9.57 8.45 5.98
N LYS A 42 8.74 7.63 6.64
CA LYS A 42 8.67 6.18 6.41
C LYS A 42 7.73 5.77 5.27
N SER A 43 6.82 6.65 4.86
CA SER A 43 5.84 6.36 3.81
C SER A 43 6.52 6.21 2.44
N PRO A 44 6.21 5.19 1.64
CA PRO A 44 6.77 5.03 0.29
C PRO A 44 6.60 6.27 -0.60
N ILE A 45 5.51 7.04 -0.43
CA ILE A 45 5.21 8.20 -1.28
C ILE A 45 6.26 9.32 -1.15
N SER A 46 6.90 9.48 0.02
CA SER A 46 7.96 10.48 0.19
C SER A 46 9.22 10.11 -0.59
N HIS A 47 9.37 8.83 -0.96
CA HIS A 47 10.48 8.29 -1.75
C HIS A 47 10.09 7.97 -3.20
N ILE A 48 8.90 8.40 -3.64
CA ILE A 48 8.37 8.12 -4.99
C ILE A 48 9.36 8.47 -6.10
N HIS A 49 10.21 9.46 -5.87
CA HIS A 49 11.19 9.93 -6.84
C HIS A 49 12.30 8.92 -7.16
N LYS A 50 12.52 7.95 -6.28
CA LYS A 50 13.55 6.91 -6.40
C LYS A 50 13.04 5.67 -7.15
N VAL A 51 11.73 5.53 -7.34
CA VAL A 51 11.14 4.35 -7.97
C VAL A 51 11.40 4.37 -9.47
N LYS A 52 12.01 3.29 -9.97
CA LYS A 52 12.29 3.08 -11.40
C LYS A 52 11.62 1.82 -11.96
N ALA A 53 11.28 0.87 -11.08
CA ALA A 53 10.76 -0.42 -11.48
C ALA A 53 9.29 -0.30 -11.97
N PRO A 54 8.93 -0.94 -13.09
CA PRO A 54 7.54 -1.13 -13.48
C PRO A 54 6.73 -1.76 -12.34
N THR A 55 5.59 -1.17 -12.00
CA THR A 55 4.82 -1.56 -10.80
C THR A 55 3.41 -2.03 -11.15
N LEU A 56 3.03 -3.23 -10.66
CA LEU A 56 1.68 -3.77 -10.72
C LEU A 56 0.98 -3.58 -9.36
N PHE A 57 -0.20 -2.96 -9.35
CA PHE A 57 -1.08 -2.86 -8.19
C PHE A 57 -2.25 -3.82 -8.33
N LEU A 58 -2.53 -4.56 -7.27
CA LEU A 58 -3.66 -5.47 -7.13
C LEU A 58 -4.43 -5.00 -5.88
N LEU A 59 -5.65 -4.50 -6.06
CA LEU A 59 -6.39 -3.82 -5.01
C LEU A 59 -7.78 -4.44 -4.85
N GLY A 60 -8.16 -4.81 -3.63
CA GLY A 60 -9.55 -5.16 -3.30
C GLY A 60 -10.38 -3.90 -3.05
N ALA A 61 -11.51 -3.76 -3.72
CA ALA A 61 -12.32 -2.54 -3.64
C ALA A 61 -13.03 -2.37 -2.28
N LYS A 62 -13.14 -3.45 -1.50
CA LYS A 62 -13.77 -3.46 -0.17
C LYS A 62 -12.74 -3.56 0.97
N ASP A 63 -11.46 -3.24 0.70
CA ASP A 63 -10.41 -3.23 1.72
C ASP A 63 -10.66 -2.11 2.76
N LEU A 64 -10.81 -2.52 4.02
CA LEU A 64 -10.94 -1.63 5.18
C LEU A 64 -9.61 -1.38 5.91
N ARG A 65 -8.61 -2.24 5.66
CA ARG A 65 -7.28 -2.18 6.29
C ARG A 65 -6.43 -1.13 5.59
N VAL A 66 -6.30 -1.26 4.28
CA VAL A 66 -5.52 -0.35 3.43
C VAL A 66 -6.47 0.43 2.52
N PRO A 67 -6.65 1.74 2.75
CA PRO A 67 -7.55 2.54 1.93
C PRO A 67 -7.16 2.50 0.45
N VAL A 68 -8.07 2.05 -0.41
CA VAL A 68 -7.89 1.99 -1.88
C VAL A 68 -7.34 3.29 -2.49
N PRO A 69 -7.77 4.50 -2.05
CA PRO A 69 -7.21 5.75 -2.56
C PRO A 69 -5.69 5.88 -2.37
N ASP A 70 -5.09 5.26 -1.36
CA ASP A 70 -3.65 5.32 -1.11
C ASP A 70 -2.88 4.63 -2.25
N GLY A 71 -3.33 3.43 -2.67
CA GLY A 71 -2.76 2.71 -3.81
C GLY A 71 -2.97 3.44 -5.15
N LEU A 72 -4.17 3.99 -5.37
CA LEU A 72 -4.47 4.75 -6.60
C LEU A 72 -3.67 6.05 -6.69
N GLN A 73 -3.48 6.76 -5.58
CA GLN A 73 -2.65 7.97 -5.53
C GLN A 73 -1.19 7.65 -5.86
N TYR A 74 -0.65 6.58 -5.27
CA TYR A 74 0.72 6.15 -5.55
C TYR A 74 0.90 5.73 -7.02
N ALA A 75 -0.04 4.96 -7.58
CA ALA A 75 -0.05 4.58 -9.00
C ALA A 75 -0.07 5.80 -9.93
N ARG A 76 -0.90 6.82 -9.61
CA ARG A 76 -0.94 8.09 -10.36
C ARG A 76 0.38 8.84 -10.26
N ALA A 77 0.99 8.90 -9.08
CA ALA A 77 2.27 9.57 -8.86
C ALA A 77 3.41 8.90 -9.64
N LEU A 78 3.46 7.56 -9.67
CA LEU A 78 4.39 6.81 -10.51
C LEU A 78 4.19 7.11 -12.00
N LYS A 79 2.94 7.05 -12.47
CA LYS A 79 2.60 7.31 -13.88
C LYS A 79 2.99 8.73 -14.31
N ALA A 80 2.78 9.73 -13.45
CA ALA A 80 3.18 11.11 -13.70
C ALA A 80 4.71 11.28 -13.86
N ARG A 81 5.48 10.32 -13.35
CA ARG A 81 6.94 10.28 -13.48
C ARG A 81 7.44 9.39 -14.62
N GLY A 82 6.53 8.87 -15.45
CA GLY A 82 6.87 8.00 -16.57
C GLY A 82 7.22 6.56 -16.17
N VAL A 83 6.98 6.14 -14.93
CA VAL A 83 7.11 4.74 -14.53
C VAL A 83 5.93 3.95 -15.11
N GLU A 84 6.21 2.79 -15.71
CA GLU A 84 5.15 1.91 -16.19
C GLU A 84 4.35 1.33 -15.02
N VAL A 85 3.03 1.48 -15.08
CA VAL A 85 2.11 1.07 -14.01
C VAL A 85 0.91 0.34 -14.58
N LYS A 86 0.54 -0.77 -13.96
CA LYS A 86 -0.75 -1.44 -14.17
C LYS A 86 -1.50 -1.50 -12.84
N VAL A 87 -2.79 -1.19 -12.84
CA VAL A 87 -3.66 -1.30 -11.67
C VAL A 87 -4.80 -2.27 -12.00
N MET A 88 -4.99 -3.27 -11.17
CA MET A 88 -6.14 -4.18 -11.20
C MET A 88 -6.96 -3.97 -9.95
N MET A 89 -8.27 -3.79 -10.13
CA MET A 89 -9.23 -3.60 -9.05
C MET A 89 -10.16 -4.81 -9.01
N PHE A 90 -10.26 -5.44 -7.84
CA PHE A 90 -11.12 -6.59 -7.60
C PHE A 90 -12.36 -6.10 -6.81
N PRO A 91 -13.52 -5.93 -7.47
CA PRO A 91 -14.65 -5.18 -6.92
C PRO A 91 -15.28 -5.81 -5.67
N ASP A 92 -15.13 -7.13 -5.51
CA ASP A 92 -15.72 -7.87 -4.41
C ASP A 92 -14.73 -8.38 -3.36
N ASP A 93 -13.44 -8.21 -3.60
CA ASP A 93 -12.39 -8.61 -2.67
C ASP A 93 -12.14 -7.50 -1.62
N VAL A 94 -11.66 -7.94 -0.47
CA VAL A 94 -11.32 -7.10 0.69
C VAL A 94 -9.81 -6.91 0.74
N HIS A 95 -9.20 -6.92 1.92
CA HIS A 95 -7.76 -6.86 2.08
C HIS A 95 -7.01 -8.01 1.38
N GLU A 96 -7.58 -9.22 1.48
CA GLU A 96 -7.09 -10.39 0.75
C GLU A 96 -7.80 -10.50 -0.60
N ILE A 97 -7.05 -10.85 -1.64
CA ILE A 97 -7.57 -11.19 -2.97
C ILE A 97 -7.66 -12.72 -3.04
N SER A 98 -8.74 -13.27 -2.52
CA SER A 98 -8.86 -14.72 -2.22
C SER A 98 -10.10 -15.38 -2.83
N ARG A 99 -10.96 -14.63 -3.52
CA ARG A 99 -12.03 -15.24 -4.32
C ARG A 99 -11.41 -16.07 -5.46
N PRO A 100 -11.92 -17.28 -5.77
CA PRO A 100 -11.26 -18.17 -6.74
C PRO A 100 -10.93 -17.53 -8.10
N GLN A 101 -11.85 -16.73 -8.65
CA GLN A 101 -11.61 -16.00 -9.90
C GLN A 101 -10.56 -14.90 -9.73
N SER A 102 -10.67 -14.09 -8.68
CA SER A 102 -9.77 -12.97 -8.38
C SER A 102 -8.35 -13.46 -8.10
N GLU A 103 -8.21 -14.55 -7.34
CA GLU A 103 -6.94 -15.19 -7.04
C GLU A 103 -6.28 -15.74 -8.31
N PHE A 104 -7.04 -16.44 -9.15
CA PHE A 104 -6.54 -16.92 -10.44
C PHE A 104 -6.05 -15.77 -11.33
N GLU A 105 -6.86 -14.71 -11.48
CA GLU A 105 -6.49 -13.54 -12.27
C GLU A 105 -5.29 -12.79 -11.70
N SER A 106 -5.19 -12.67 -10.37
CA SER A 106 -4.10 -12.00 -9.69
C SER A 106 -2.76 -12.71 -9.95
N PHE A 107 -2.68 -14.03 -9.70
CA PHE A 107 -1.47 -14.81 -9.92
C PHE A 107 -1.06 -14.87 -11.39
N LEU A 108 -2.02 -15.04 -12.31
CA LEU A 108 -1.74 -15.01 -13.75
C LEU A 108 -1.10 -13.68 -14.16
N ASN A 109 -1.64 -12.56 -13.68
CA ASN A 109 -1.12 -11.24 -14.02
C ASN A 109 0.22 -10.93 -13.35
N ILE A 110 0.46 -11.43 -12.13
CA ILE A 110 1.78 -11.38 -11.48
C ILE A 110 2.81 -12.11 -12.35
N GLY A 111 2.52 -13.36 -12.75
CA GLY A 111 3.42 -14.16 -13.58
C GLY A 111 3.72 -13.51 -14.94
N MET A 112 2.69 -12.97 -15.59
CA MET A 112 2.87 -12.25 -16.86
C MET A 112 3.65 -10.93 -16.68
N TRP A 113 3.49 -10.24 -15.56
CA TRP A 113 4.25 -9.02 -15.26
C TRP A 113 5.74 -9.32 -15.09
N PHE A 114 6.08 -10.33 -14.29
CA PHE A 114 7.46 -10.77 -14.14
C PHE A 114 8.05 -11.27 -15.46
N LYS A 115 7.33 -12.10 -16.22
CA LYS A 115 7.78 -12.56 -17.54
C LYS A 115 8.12 -11.39 -18.48
N LYS A 116 7.40 -10.27 -18.40
CA LYS A 116 7.63 -9.09 -19.23
C LYS A 116 8.85 -8.27 -18.78
N HIS A 117 9.15 -8.21 -17.48
CA HIS A 117 10.10 -7.24 -16.92
C HIS A 117 11.32 -7.84 -16.21
N CYS A 118 11.33 -9.16 -15.97
CA CYS A 118 12.41 -9.91 -15.32
C CYS A 118 12.81 -11.11 -16.20
N PRO A 119 13.55 -10.85 -17.31
CA PRO A 119 14.06 -11.90 -18.19
C PRO A 119 15.16 -12.75 -17.56
#